data_AF-A0AAE0YQ26-F1
#
_entry.id   AF-A0AAE0YQ26-F1
#
_cell.length_a   1.000
_cell.length_b   1.000
_cell.length_c   1.000
_cell.angle_alpha   90.00
_cell.angle_beta   90.00
_cell.angle_gamma   90.00
#
_symmetry.space_group_name_H-M   'P 1'
#
loop_
_entity.id
_entity.type
_entity.pdbx_description
1 polymer ?
#
loop_
_entity_poly.entity_id
_entity_poly.type
_entity_poly.pdbx_seq_one_letter_code
_entity_poly.pdbx_strand_id
1 'polypeptide(L)'
;MVRFIHEDTKRGLEAVELATEGLLATNRCGLQGKLKMWCLQFMLIPKLLWPLLVYEICSITVEAIEVKINKFTRIWLGVPPGLTGVAMFCSKVKLRLPLKSISEEYECGKARLLSVLEDSEDPVVKTDHKDGTAKGETTLIKTNALIFTEGGANSWHGRPVRTTNQIKCLLDGCDVWDVSADLPEWDSHPSIIKERRLRPDIVIHSTSTQQLIMVEPTVPFENRMEEAHIYKREKYQNLTKELENAGYKAVMMLIEIGARGFVGSSVYDLLT
;
A
#
# COMPACT_ATOMS: atom_id res chain seq x y z
N MET A 1 2.49 -40.14 3.03
CA MET A 1 1.41 -39.24 3.53
C MET A 1 1.69 -38.77 4.96
N VAL A 2 1.84 -39.65 5.96
CA VAL A 2 2.04 -39.24 7.39
C VAL A 2 3.35 -38.46 7.64
N ARG A 3 4.45 -38.75 6.93
CA ARG A 3 5.71 -38.00 7.08
C ARG A 3 5.62 -36.55 6.57
N PHE A 4 4.88 -36.29 5.48
CA PHE A 4 4.72 -34.95 4.92
C PHE A 4 3.92 -34.04 5.86
N ILE A 5 2.80 -34.53 6.40
CA ILE A 5 1.96 -33.79 7.35
C ILE A 5 2.75 -33.39 8.61
N HIS A 6 3.62 -34.27 9.11
CA HIS A 6 4.40 -34.01 10.31
C HIS A 6 5.49 -32.95 10.08
N GLU A 7 6.06 -32.90 8.87
CA GLU A 7 7.05 -31.91 8.45
C GLU A 7 6.39 -30.53 8.28
N ASP A 8 5.23 -30.45 7.61
CA ASP A 8 4.49 -29.20 7.43
C ASP A 8 4.01 -28.61 8.75
N THR A 9 3.58 -29.47 9.69
CA THR A 9 3.22 -29.06 11.06
C THR A 9 4.43 -28.44 11.78
N LYS A 10 5.62 -29.04 11.61
CA LYS A 10 6.86 -28.51 12.20
C LYS A 10 7.24 -27.16 11.57
N ARG A 11 7.13 -27.02 10.24
CA ARG A 11 7.38 -25.75 9.53
C ARG A 11 6.40 -24.66 9.93
N GLY A 12 5.13 -25.01 10.17
CA GLY A 12 4.13 -24.10 10.71
C GLY A 12 4.52 -23.58 12.10
N LEU A 13 5.02 -24.45 12.99
CA LEU A 13 5.52 -24.04 14.30
C LEU A 13 6.74 -23.11 14.20
N GLU A 14 7.70 -23.44 13.33
CA GLU A 14 8.87 -22.61 13.05
C GLU A 14 8.46 -21.21 12.54
N ALA A 15 7.44 -21.12 11.67
CA ALA A 15 6.91 -19.84 11.18
C ALA A 15 6.26 -19.02 12.31
N VAL A 16 5.53 -19.67 13.23
CA VAL A 16 4.94 -19.01 14.40
C VAL A 16 6.02 -18.50 15.36
N GLU A 17 7.08 -19.26 15.56
CA GLU A 17 8.23 -18.87 16.37
C GLU A 17 8.95 -17.67 15.76
N LEU A 18 9.27 -17.74 14.46
CA LEU A 18 9.87 -16.64 13.69
C LEU A 18 9.04 -15.35 13.78
N ALA A 19 7.70 -15.46 13.67
CA ALA A 19 6.81 -14.32 13.83
C ALA A 19 6.90 -13.74 15.24
N THR A 20 6.91 -14.59 16.26
CA THR A 20 6.97 -14.18 17.66
C THR A 20 8.30 -13.48 17.97
N GLU A 21 9.42 -14.04 17.54
CA GLU A 21 10.75 -13.45 17.70
C GLU A 21 10.86 -12.10 16.99
N GLY A 22 10.42 -12.03 15.73
CA GLY A 22 10.42 -10.81 14.94
C GLY A 22 9.60 -9.70 15.59
N LEU A 23 8.37 -10.01 16.03
CA LEU A 23 7.51 -9.05 16.72
C LEU A 23 8.11 -8.57 18.03
N LEU A 24 8.71 -9.45 18.82
CA LEU A 24 9.36 -9.08 20.08
C LEU A 24 10.61 -8.22 19.84
N ALA A 25 11.41 -8.53 18.81
CA ALA A 25 12.57 -7.73 18.43
C ALA A 25 12.16 -6.31 17.99
N THR A 26 11.13 -6.20 17.14
CA THR A 26 10.56 -4.90 16.74
C THR A 26 9.91 -4.19 17.93
N ASN A 27 9.30 -4.90 18.87
CA ASN A 27 8.71 -4.25 20.03
C ASN A 27 9.77 -3.63 20.95
N ARG A 28 10.89 -4.33 21.15
CA ARG A 28 12.01 -3.89 21.98
C ARG A 28 12.81 -2.73 21.38
N CYS A 29 12.72 -2.48 20.07
CA CYS A 29 13.43 -1.36 19.48
C CYS A 29 12.84 -0.03 19.97
N GLY A 30 13.71 0.98 20.16
CA GLY A 30 13.33 2.33 20.59
C GLY A 30 12.64 3.16 19.49
N LEU A 31 12.18 2.53 18.41
CA LEU A 31 11.53 3.22 17.29
C LEU A 31 10.13 3.69 17.68
N GLN A 32 9.68 4.77 17.02
CA GLN A 32 8.30 5.23 17.13
C GLN A 32 7.33 4.20 16.54
N GLY A 33 6.07 4.20 17.00
CA GLY A 33 5.05 3.24 16.58
C GLY A 33 4.87 3.15 15.05
N LYS A 34 4.84 4.28 14.35
CA LYS A 34 4.75 4.34 12.88
C LYS A 34 5.91 3.63 12.18
N LEU A 35 7.13 3.72 12.72
CA LEU A 35 8.31 3.07 12.17
C LEU A 35 8.32 1.56 12.48
N LYS A 36 7.80 1.15 13.65
CA LYS A 36 7.57 -0.28 13.95
C LYS A 36 6.58 -0.91 12.99
N MET A 37 5.52 -0.16 12.66
CA MET A 37 4.54 -0.54 11.64
C MET A 37 5.16 -0.70 10.26
N TRP A 38 6.07 0.20 9.88
CA TRP A 38 6.83 0.09 8.65
C TRP A 38 7.69 -1.19 8.63
N CYS A 39 8.43 -1.47 9.70
CA CYS A 39 9.23 -2.71 9.81
C CYS A 39 8.37 -3.96 9.72
N LEU A 40 7.18 -3.95 10.33
CA LEU A 40 6.23 -5.05 10.23
C LEU A 40 5.81 -5.28 8.77
N GLN A 41 5.36 -4.22 8.09
CA GLN A 41 4.78 -4.31 6.75
C GLN A 41 5.81 -4.67 5.68
N PHE A 42 7.03 -4.11 5.77
CA PHE A 42 8.02 -4.18 4.71
C PHE A 42 9.22 -5.09 5.01
N MET A 43 9.38 -5.57 6.25
CA MET A 43 10.46 -6.50 6.60
C MET A 43 9.91 -7.82 7.14
N LEU A 44 9.07 -7.77 8.18
CA LEU A 44 8.63 -8.99 8.86
C LEU A 44 7.60 -9.78 8.05
N ILE A 45 6.56 -9.13 7.51
CA ILE A 45 5.53 -9.81 6.71
C ILE A 45 6.14 -10.51 5.48
N PRO A 46 6.98 -9.86 4.65
CA PRO A 46 7.64 -10.56 3.53
C PRO A 46 8.50 -11.75 3.97
N LYS A 47 9.20 -11.62 5.11
CA LYS A 47 10.02 -12.71 5.67
C LYS A 47 9.16 -13.90 6.13
N LEU A 48 7.95 -13.64 6.65
CA LEU A 48 7.00 -14.68 7.05
C LEU A 48 6.27 -15.29 5.86
N LEU A 49 5.95 -14.50 4.83
CA LEU A 49 5.27 -15.00 3.64
C LEU A 49 6.08 -16.04 2.88
N TRP A 50 7.41 -15.91 2.84
CA TRP A 50 8.27 -16.87 2.13
C TRP A 50 8.08 -18.32 2.59
N PRO A 51 8.27 -18.69 3.88
CA PRO A 51 8.02 -20.06 4.33
C PRO A 51 6.53 -20.44 4.23
N LEU A 52 5.60 -19.49 4.42
CA LEU A 52 4.16 -19.78 4.30
C LEU A 52 3.77 -20.19 2.88
N LEU A 53 4.31 -19.53 1.85
CA LEU A 53 3.97 -19.84 0.46
C LEU A 53 4.69 -21.10 -0.05
N VAL A 54 5.90 -21.36 0.44
CA VAL A 54 6.71 -22.52 0.06
C VAL A 54 6.13 -23.84 0.61
N TYR A 55 5.64 -23.85 1.85
CA TYR A 55 5.10 -25.05 2.50
C TYR A 55 3.56 -25.09 2.48
N GLU A 56 2.99 -26.28 2.64
CA GLU A 56 1.53 -26.47 2.75
C GLU A 56 1.07 -26.24 4.20
N ILE A 57 1.13 -24.98 4.65
CA ILE A 57 0.74 -24.60 6.01
C ILE A 57 -0.77 -24.33 6.06
N CYS A 58 -1.44 -24.83 7.10
CA CYS A 58 -2.88 -24.63 7.27
C CYS A 58 -3.23 -23.15 7.55
N SER A 59 -4.33 -22.64 6.98
CA SER A 59 -4.79 -21.25 7.17
C SER A 59 -5.00 -20.90 8.65
N ILE A 60 -5.43 -21.86 9.48
CA ILE A 60 -5.58 -21.69 10.94
C ILE A 60 -4.27 -21.24 11.61
N THR A 61 -3.13 -21.77 11.15
CA THR A 61 -1.81 -21.37 11.67
C THR A 61 -1.46 -19.95 11.27
N VAL A 62 -1.81 -19.54 10.05
CA VAL A 62 -1.61 -18.17 9.54
C VAL A 62 -2.48 -17.18 10.30
N GLU A 63 -3.75 -17.52 10.54
CA GLU A 63 -4.66 -16.72 11.37
C GLU A 63 -4.12 -16.55 12.79
N ALA A 64 -3.54 -17.60 13.38
CA ALA A 64 -2.91 -17.51 14.70
C ALA A 64 -1.70 -16.55 14.71
N ILE A 65 -0.92 -16.49 13.63
CA ILE A 65 0.15 -15.50 13.45
C ILE A 65 -0.46 -14.10 13.34
N GLU A 66 -1.54 -13.93 12.57
CA GLU A 66 -2.22 -12.64 12.40
C GLU A 66 -2.77 -12.11 13.73
N VAL A 67 -3.36 -12.96 14.57
CA VAL A 67 -3.83 -12.57 15.91
C VAL A 67 -2.68 -12.00 16.75
N LYS A 68 -1.49 -12.61 16.70
CA LYS A 68 -0.30 -12.10 17.38
C LYS A 68 0.13 -10.75 16.81
N ILE A 69 0.23 -10.64 15.48
CA ILE A 69 0.56 -9.38 14.81
C ILE A 69 -0.40 -8.28 15.24
N ASN A 70 -1.71 -8.52 15.13
CA ASN A 70 -2.78 -7.58 15.48
C ASN A 70 -2.63 -7.00 16.89
N LYS A 71 -2.23 -7.82 17.87
CA LYS A 71 -1.96 -7.34 19.24
C LYS A 71 -0.87 -6.27 19.28
N PHE A 72 0.27 -6.51 18.63
CA PHE A 72 1.37 -5.53 18.58
C PHE A 72 1.01 -4.31 17.73
N THR A 73 0.36 -4.54 16.60
CA THR A 73 -0.15 -3.49 15.70
C THR A 73 -0.99 -2.45 16.45
N ARG A 74 -1.90 -2.93 17.31
CA ARG A 74 -2.78 -2.07 18.12
C ARG A 74 -2.00 -1.20 19.10
N ILE A 75 -1.03 -1.82 19.78
CA ILE A 75 -0.16 -1.14 20.73
C ILE A 75 0.68 -0.06 20.03
N TRP A 76 1.27 -0.39 18.87
CA TRP A 76 2.13 0.54 18.15
C TRP A 76 1.37 1.70 17.51
N LEU A 77 0.13 1.48 17.07
CA LEU A 77 -0.74 2.53 16.52
C LEU A 77 -1.48 3.34 17.60
N GLY A 78 -1.51 2.85 18.85
CA GLY A 78 -2.28 3.47 19.94
C GLY A 78 -3.80 3.36 19.76
N VAL A 79 -4.27 2.38 18.98
CA VAL A 79 -5.70 2.17 18.74
C VAL A 79 -6.31 1.25 19.81
N PRO A 80 -7.63 1.38 20.10
CA PRO A 80 -8.28 0.54 21.10
C PRO A 80 -8.14 -0.96 20.79
N PRO A 81 -7.99 -1.82 21.82
CA PRO A 81 -7.89 -3.26 21.63
C PRO A 81 -9.14 -3.87 20.98
N GLY A 82 -10.31 -3.23 21.14
CA GLY A 82 -11.59 -3.66 20.56
C GLY A 82 -11.84 -3.26 19.11
N LEU A 83 -10.93 -2.55 18.43
CA LEU A 83 -11.09 -2.22 17.01
C LEU A 83 -11.18 -3.53 16.18
N THR A 84 -12.10 -3.68 15.25
CA THR A 84 -12.20 -4.95 14.50
C THR A 84 -11.04 -5.10 13.51
N GLY A 85 -10.65 -6.33 13.18
CA GLY A 85 -9.63 -6.59 12.14
C GLY A 85 -10.06 -6.04 10.77
N VAL A 86 -11.35 -6.11 10.44
CA VAL A 86 -11.92 -5.48 9.25
C VAL A 86 -11.66 -3.98 9.24
N ALA A 87 -11.84 -3.27 10.36
CA ALA A 87 -11.53 -1.85 10.42
C ALA A 87 -10.02 -1.55 10.33
N MET A 88 -9.15 -2.53 10.61
CA MET A 88 -7.69 -2.37 10.45
C MET A 88 -7.22 -2.56 9.01
N PHE A 89 -7.76 -3.55 8.29
CA PHE A 89 -7.27 -3.95 6.96
C PHE A 89 -8.17 -3.48 5.80
N CYS A 90 -9.35 -2.94 6.09
CA CYS A 90 -10.27 -2.56 5.01
C CYS A 90 -9.75 -1.38 4.20
N SER A 91 -9.60 -1.61 2.90
CA SER A 91 -9.23 -0.59 1.90
C SER A 91 -10.40 0.32 1.47
N LYS A 92 -11.64 -0.08 1.77
CA LYS A 92 -12.88 0.56 1.27
C LYS A 92 -13.52 1.56 2.25
N VAL A 93 -13.13 1.58 3.52
CA VAL A 93 -13.67 2.49 4.53
C VAL A 93 -12.95 3.84 4.55
N LYS A 94 -13.54 4.85 5.21
CA LYS A 94 -12.97 6.20 5.35
C LYS A 94 -11.63 6.22 6.12
N LEU A 95 -11.46 5.33 7.10
CA LEU A 95 -10.21 5.16 7.82
C LEU A 95 -9.37 4.09 7.12
N ARG A 96 -8.50 4.50 6.20
CA ARG A 96 -7.60 3.59 5.50
C ARG A 96 -6.28 3.55 6.25
N LEU A 97 -6.00 2.44 6.93
CA LEU A 97 -4.67 2.18 7.42
C LEU A 97 -3.89 1.47 6.30
N PRO A 98 -2.62 1.85 6.03
CA PRO A 98 -1.80 1.21 5.00
C PRO A 98 -1.26 -0.14 5.49
N LEU A 99 -2.16 -1.03 5.91
CA LEU A 99 -1.86 -2.33 6.49
C LEU A 99 -2.45 -3.41 5.63
N LYS A 100 -1.65 -4.47 5.42
CA LYS A 100 -2.10 -5.67 4.74
C LYS A 100 -2.27 -6.79 5.75
N SER A 101 -3.35 -7.56 5.61
CA SER A 101 -3.54 -8.80 6.35
C SER A 101 -2.55 -9.85 5.83
N ILE A 102 -1.88 -10.55 6.73
CA ILE A 102 -0.99 -11.66 6.36
C ILE A 102 -1.80 -12.85 5.84
N SER A 103 -3.02 -13.08 6.36
CA SER A 103 -3.91 -14.14 5.88
C SER A 103 -4.39 -13.85 4.46
N GLU A 104 -4.75 -12.60 4.17
CA GLU A 104 -5.15 -12.19 2.81
C GLU A 104 -3.99 -12.34 1.80
N GLU A 105 -2.78 -11.89 2.14
CA GLU A 105 -1.60 -12.06 1.29
C GLU A 105 -1.21 -13.54 1.12
N TYR A 106 -1.40 -14.37 2.14
CA TYR A 106 -1.18 -15.81 2.07
C TYR A 106 -2.15 -16.49 1.11
N GLU A 107 -3.46 -16.25 1.26
CA GLU A 107 -4.50 -16.82 0.40
C GLU A 107 -4.33 -16.35 -1.05
N CYS A 108 -4.09 -15.06 -1.26
CA CYS A 108 -3.82 -14.50 -2.57
C CYS A 108 -2.56 -15.11 -3.20
N GLY A 109 -1.51 -15.33 -2.40
CA GLY A 109 -0.27 -15.94 -2.86
C GLY A 109 -0.46 -17.41 -3.26
N LYS A 110 -1.20 -18.19 -2.49
CA LYS A 110 -1.55 -19.59 -2.83
C LYS A 110 -2.44 -19.67 -4.08
N ALA A 111 -3.47 -18.83 -4.18
CA ALA A 111 -4.33 -18.78 -5.36
C ALA A 111 -3.55 -18.38 -6.62
N ARG A 112 -2.64 -17.42 -6.50
CA ARG A 112 -1.74 -17.02 -7.59
C ARG A 112 -0.82 -18.16 -8.01
N LEU A 113 -0.23 -18.88 -7.06
CA LEU A 113 0.62 -20.03 -7.36
C LEU A 113 -0.17 -21.11 -8.11
N LEU A 114 -1.40 -21.40 -7.68
CA LEU A 114 -2.28 -22.35 -8.36
C LEU A 114 -2.61 -21.90 -9.79
N SER A 115 -2.98 -20.62 -9.98
CA SER A 115 -3.28 -20.08 -11.31
C SER A 115 -2.08 -20.22 -12.26
N VAL A 116 -0.87 -19.93 -11.77
CA VAL A 116 0.38 -20.07 -12.54
C VAL A 116 0.65 -21.54 -12.92
N LEU A 117 0.33 -22.49 -12.03
CA LEU A 117 0.50 -23.92 -12.31
C LEU A 117 -0.53 -24.43 -13.33
N GLU A 118 -1.78 -23.95 -13.27
CA GLU A 118 -2.85 -24.27 -14.23
C GLU A 118 -2.50 -23.77 -15.64
N ASP A 119 -1.99 -22.55 -15.75
CA ASP A 119 -1.63 -21.91 -17.00
C ASP A 119 -0.28 -22.39 -17.57
N SER A 120 0.45 -23.25 -16.85
CA SER A 120 1.77 -23.73 -17.27
C SER A 120 1.74 -24.47 -18.61
N GLU A 121 2.63 -24.13 -19.54
CA GLU A 121 2.77 -24.84 -20.82
C GLU A 121 3.42 -26.22 -20.66
N ASP A 122 4.07 -26.50 -19.52
CA ASP A 122 4.76 -27.76 -19.26
C ASP A 122 3.76 -28.91 -18.98
N PRO A 123 3.77 -29.97 -19.81
CA PRO A 123 2.86 -31.10 -19.65
C PRO A 123 3.04 -31.87 -18.34
N VAL A 124 4.24 -31.91 -17.75
CA VAL A 124 4.51 -32.62 -16.49
C VAL A 124 3.87 -31.89 -15.30
N VAL A 125 3.98 -30.56 -15.28
CA VAL A 125 3.38 -29.71 -14.25
C VAL A 125 1.86 -29.78 -14.31
N LYS A 126 1.28 -29.82 -15.52
CA LYS A 126 -0.16 -30.01 -15.73
C LYS A 126 -0.69 -31.37 -15.26
N THR A 127 0.10 -32.44 -15.39
CA THR A 127 -0.32 -33.77 -14.93
C THR A 127 -0.25 -33.91 -13.41
N ASP A 128 0.83 -33.43 -12.78
CA ASP A 128 0.99 -33.49 -11.32
C ASP A 128 -0.05 -32.64 -10.58
N HIS A 129 -0.44 -31.50 -11.14
CA HIS A 129 -1.50 -30.66 -10.58
C HIS A 129 -2.85 -31.40 -10.54
N LYS A 130 -3.25 -32.06 -11.65
CA LYS A 130 -4.52 -32.80 -11.75
C LYS A 130 -4.59 -34.02 -10.82
N ASP A 131 -3.48 -34.71 -10.62
CA ASP A 131 -3.39 -35.86 -9.70
C ASP A 131 -3.41 -35.43 -8.21
N GLY A 132 -2.96 -34.21 -7.90
CA GLY A 132 -3.07 -33.59 -6.58
C GLY A 132 -4.51 -33.18 -6.22
N THR A 133 -5.25 -32.59 -7.16
CA THR A 133 -6.65 -32.19 -6.95
C THR A 133 -7.59 -33.38 -6.73
N ALA A 134 -7.29 -34.54 -7.31
CA ALA A 134 -8.10 -35.76 -7.16
C ALA A 134 -8.00 -36.41 -5.76
N LYS A 135 -7.02 -36.03 -4.93
CA LYS A 135 -6.81 -36.59 -3.58
C LYS A 135 -7.29 -35.71 -2.42
N GLY A 136 -7.79 -34.52 -2.73
CA GLY A 136 -8.36 -33.61 -1.74
C GLY A 136 -9.58 -32.91 -2.33
N GLU A 137 -10.74 -33.56 -2.26
CA GLU A 137 -12.02 -32.86 -2.38
C GLU A 137 -12.16 -31.88 -1.21
N THR A 138 -11.53 -30.71 -1.33
CA THR A 138 -11.92 -29.54 -0.55
C THR A 138 -13.26 -29.13 -1.13
N THR A 139 -14.33 -29.59 -0.47
CA THR A 139 -15.67 -29.10 -0.70
C THR A 139 -15.60 -27.59 -0.54
N LEU A 140 -15.66 -26.85 -1.65
CA LEU A 140 -15.90 -25.42 -1.64
C LEU A 140 -17.22 -25.25 -0.88
N ILE A 141 -17.12 -24.87 0.40
CA ILE A 141 -18.25 -24.28 1.09
C ILE A 141 -18.56 -23.06 0.25
N LYS A 142 -19.62 -23.15 -0.56
CA LYS A 142 -20.31 -21.99 -1.11
C LYS A 142 -20.62 -21.11 0.08
N THR A 143 -19.77 -20.12 0.32
CA THR A 143 -20.12 -19.03 1.21
C THR A 143 -21.34 -18.41 0.58
N ASN A 144 -22.46 -18.50 1.30
CA ASN A 144 -23.65 -17.74 0.96
C ASN A 144 -23.18 -16.30 0.80
N ALA A 145 -23.32 -15.78 -0.42
CA ALA A 145 -23.09 -14.39 -0.70
C ALA A 145 -23.86 -13.58 0.34
N LEU A 146 -23.15 -12.86 1.20
CA LEU A 146 -23.73 -11.84 2.05
C LEU A 146 -24.24 -10.74 1.11
N ILE A 147 -25.48 -10.89 0.67
CA ILE A 147 -26.24 -9.86 0.00
C ILE A 147 -26.51 -8.80 1.06
N PHE A 148 -25.82 -7.66 0.95
CA PHE A 148 -26.22 -6.47 1.68
C PHE A 148 -27.57 -5.99 1.12
N THR A 149 -28.64 -6.20 1.87
CA THR A 149 -29.91 -5.51 1.63
C THR A 149 -29.81 -4.07 2.13
N GLU A 150 -30.33 -3.11 1.36
CA GLU A 150 -30.42 -1.71 1.77
C GLU A 150 -31.12 -1.58 3.13
N GLY A 151 -30.38 -1.07 4.12
CA GLY A 151 -30.91 -0.71 5.42
C GLY A 151 -31.83 0.51 5.28
N GLY A 152 -33.12 0.26 5.47
CA GLY A 152 -34.22 1.19 5.21
C GLY A 152 -34.13 2.56 5.89
N ALA A 153 -34.83 3.48 5.22
CA ALA A 153 -35.26 4.77 5.72
C ALA A 153 -35.86 4.65 7.12
N ASN A 154 -35.14 5.14 8.12
CA ASN A 154 -35.66 5.75 9.33
C ASN A 154 -34.58 6.69 9.87
N SER A 155 -34.90 7.97 9.92
CA SER A 155 -34.01 9.08 10.24
C SER A 155 -33.36 8.90 11.62
N TRP A 156 -32.05 8.70 11.65
CA TRP A 156 -31.26 8.96 12.84
C TRP A 156 -31.21 10.49 13.01
N HIS A 157 -31.78 11.01 14.08
CA HIS A 157 -31.53 12.39 14.49
C HIS A 157 -30.08 12.51 14.97
N GLY A 158 -29.16 12.61 14.00
CA GLY A 158 -27.77 12.93 14.27
C GLY A 158 -27.72 14.30 14.93
N ARG A 159 -27.13 14.38 16.13
CA ARG A 159 -26.62 15.65 16.64
C ARG A 159 -25.69 16.24 15.60
N PRO A 160 -25.68 17.57 15.40
CA PRO A 160 -24.76 18.18 14.45
C PRO A 160 -23.34 17.83 14.88
N VAL A 161 -22.69 17.01 14.05
CA VAL A 161 -21.27 16.73 14.16
C VAL A 161 -20.59 18.07 13.94
N ARG A 162 -19.91 18.58 14.97
CA ARG A 162 -18.97 19.69 14.80
C ARG A 162 -17.98 19.25 13.74
N THR A 163 -18.02 19.89 12.58
CA THR A 163 -17.01 19.79 11.53
C THR A 163 -15.68 20.17 12.15
N THR A 164 -14.88 19.16 12.52
CA THR A 164 -13.45 19.32 12.71
C THR A 164 -12.89 19.87 11.41
N ASN A 165 -12.16 20.98 11.48
CA ASN A 165 -11.52 21.67 10.35
C ASN A 165 -11.17 20.67 9.23
N GLN A 166 -11.86 20.78 8.09
CA GLN A 166 -11.50 20.01 6.90
C GLN A 166 -10.03 20.27 6.63
N ILE A 167 -9.20 19.23 6.74
CA ILE A 167 -7.82 19.28 6.29
C ILE A 167 -7.92 19.49 4.79
N LYS A 168 -7.54 20.68 4.33
CA LYS A 168 -7.58 21.07 2.92
C LYS A 168 -6.51 20.27 2.19
N CYS A 169 -6.88 19.27 1.39
CA CYS A 169 -5.93 18.48 0.60
C CYS A 169 -5.51 19.23 -0.66
N LEU A 170 -4.34 18.92 -1.23
CA LEU A 170 -3.80 19.62 -2.40
C LEU A 170 -4.74 19.52 -3.63
N LEU A 171 -5.49 18.41 -3.71
CA LEU A 171 -6.47 18.12 -4.75
C LEU A 171 -7.89 18.60 -4.42
N ASP A 172 -8.11 19.26 -3.27
CA ASP A 172 -9.43 19.76 -2.90
C ASP A 172 -9.93 20.84 -3.86
N GLY A 173 -11.25 20.82 -4.11
CA GLY A 173 -11.95 21.84 -4.88
C GLY A 173 -12.13 21.51 -6.35
N CYS A 174 -11.70 20.33 -6.83
CA CYS A 174 -12.05 19.85 -8.16
C CYS A 174 -12.29 18.33 -8.20
N ASP A 175 -13.32 17.92 -8.94
CA ASP A 175 -13.68 16.50 -9.14
C ASP A 175 -12.98 15.87 -10.36
N VAL A 176 -12.38 16.67 -11.24
CA VAL A 176 -11.79 16.22 -12.51
C VAL A 176 -10.34 16.71 -12.62
N TRP A 177 -9.43 15.75 -12.73
CA TRP A 177 -8.00 15.98 -12.84
C TRP A 177 -7.44 15.16 -14.00
N ASP A 178 -6.64 15.80 -14.84
CA ASP A 178 -5.92 15.20 -15.95
C ASP A 178 -4.43 15.08 -15.60
N VAL A 179 -3.83 13.94 -15.91
CA VAL A 179 -2.44 13.62 -15.57
C VAL A 179 -1.64 13.36 -16.84
N SER A 180 -0.50 14.04 -16.99
CA SER A 180 0.47 13.87 -18.07
C SER A 180 1.85 13.61 -17.51
N ALA A 181 2.71 12.92 -18.25
CA ALA A 181 4.10 12.67 -17.88
C ALA A 181 5.05 12.88 -19.07
N ASP A 182 6.33 13.16 -18.81
CA ASP A 182 7.37 13.29 -19.84
C ASP A 182 7.87 11.92 -20.31
N LEU A 183 6.92 11.10 -20.77
CA LEU A 183 7.15 9.75 -21.29
C LEU A 183 6.46 9.60 -22.65
N PRO A 184 7.07 8.86 -23.60
CA PRO A 184 6.53 8.74 -24.96
C PRO A 184 5.18 8.03 -25.04
N GLU A 185 4.83 7.23 -24.02
CA GLU A 185 3.57 6.48 -23.94
C GLU A 185 2.43 7.27 -23.27
N TRP A 186 2.72 8.46 -22.74
CA TRP A 186 1.77 9.26 -21.96
C TRP A 186 1.20 10.42 -22.76
N ASP A 187 0.05 10.92 -22.28
CA ASP A 187 -0.56 12.12 -22.81
C ASP A 187 0.41 13.29 -22.74
N SER A 188 0.47 14.01 -23.85
CA SER A 188 1.34 15.17 -23.96
C SER A 188 0.93 16.27 -22.98
N HIS A 189 1.90 16.88 -22.31
CA HIS A 189 1.70 17.98 -21.37
C HIS A 189 0.71 19.06 -21.85
N PRO A 190 -0.02 19.72 -20.95
CA PRO A 190 -0.93 20.79 -21.32
C PRO A 190 -0.18 21.94 -22.02
N SER A 191 -0.85 22.64 -22.93
CA SER A 191 -0.26 23.68 -23.78
C SER A 191 0.52 24.73 -22.98
N ILE A 192 -0.02 25.12 -21.81
CA ILE A 192 0.58 26.08 -20.89
C ILE A 192 1.98 25.68 -20.40
N ILE A 193 2.29 24.37 -20.33
CA ILE A 193 3.61 23.84 -19.98
C ILE A 193 4.46 23.65 -21.24
N LYS A 194 3.88 23.20 -22.35
CA LYS A 194 4.61 23.00 -23.62
C LYS A 194 5.24 24.28 -24.17
N GLU A 195 4.59 25.41 -23.97
CA GLU A 195 5.07 26.72 -24.40
C GLU A 195 6.26 27.22 -23.57
N ARG A 196 6.58 26.54 -22.45
CA ARG A 196 7.67 26.91 -21.53
C ARG A 196 8.93 26.10 -21.83
N ARG A 197 10.07 26.63 -21.38
CA ARG A 197 11.39 26.00 -21.58
C ARG A 197 11.67 24.81 -20.68
N LEU A 198 10.91 24.66 -19.60
CA LEU A 198 11.07 23.60 -18.61
C LEU A 198 9.91 22.62 -18.71
N ARG A 199 10.22 21.34 -18.57
CA ARG A 199 9.26 20.24 -18.57
C ARG A 199 9.43 19.45 -17.28
N PRO A 200 8.50 19.59 -16.33
CA PRO A 200 8.41 18.68 -15.19
C PRO A 200 8.14 17.24 -15.67
N ASP A 201 8.59 16.24 -14.91
CA ASP A 201 8.40 14.84 -15.29
C ASP A 201 6.94 14.40 -15.22
N ILE A 202 6.16 14.93 -14.27
CA ILE A 202 4.72 14.65 -14.13
C ILE A 202 3.98 15.96 -13.88
N VAL A 203 2.83 16.14 -14.54
CA VAL A 203 1.93 17.26 -14.35
C VAL A 203 0.51 16.76 -14.16
N ILE A 204 -0.09 17.16 -13.05
CA ILE A 204 -1.48 16.92 -12.70
C ILE A 204 -2.18 18.28 -12.79
N HIS A 205 -3.25 18.38 -13.57
CA HIS A 205 -3.88 19.66 -13.82
C HIS A 205 -5.40 19.56 -13.87
N SER A 206 -6.04 20.68 -13.57
CA SER A 206 -7.48 20.85 -13.69
C SER A 206 -7.75 22.11 -14.50
N THR A 207 -8.28 21.96 -15.70
CA THR A 207 -8.66 23.09 -16.56
C THR A 207 -9.81 23.89 -15.95
N SER A 208 -10.74 23.23 -15.27
CA SER A 208 -11.95 23.86 -14.69
C SER A 208 -11.62 24.78 -13.51
N THR A 209 -10.60 24.46 -12.73
CA THR A 209 -10.21 25.25 -11.55
C THR A 209 -8.89 25.99 -11.70
N GLN A 210 -8.25 25.90 -12.88
CA GLN A 210 -6.94 26.47 -13.18
C GLN A 210 -5.88 26.07 -12.13
N GLN A 211 -5.95 24.84 -11.64
CA GLN A 211 -4.98 24.29 -10.69
C GLN A 211 -3.95 23.46 -11.43
N LEU A 212 -2.70 23.62 -11.03
CA LEU A 212 -1.57 22.91 -11.64
C LEU A 212 -0.64 22.40 -10.56
N ILE A 213 -0.41 21.09 -10.56
CA ILE A 213 0.50 20.40 -9.65
C ILE A 213 1.57 19.75 -10.50
N MET A 214 2.81 20.20 -10.34
CA MET A 214 3.96 19.73 -11.09
C MET A 214 4.85 18.92 -10.15
N VAL A 215 5.33 17.78 -10.62
CA VAL A 215 6.13 16.85 -9.82
C VAL A 215 7.44 16.55 -10.53
N GLU A 216 8.55 16.74 -9.80
CA GLU A 216 9.90 16.44 -10.27
C GLU A 216 10.58 15.45 -9.32
N PRO A 217 10.61 14.16 -9.65
CA PRO A 217 11.43 13.17 -8.96
C PRO A 217 12.93 13.40 -9.23
N THR A 218 13.77 13.09 -8.24
CA THR A 218 15.22 13.09 -8.36
C THR A 218 15.81 11.98 -7.50
N VAL A 219 16.86 11.32 -8.02
CA VAL A 219 17.57 10.23 -7.33
C VAL A 219 18.99 10.65 -6.96
N PRO A 220 19.19 11.45 -5.89
CA PRO A 220 20.53 11.86 -5.46
C PRO A 220 21.22 10.76 -4.63
N PHE A 221 22.51 10.90 -4.40
CA PHE A 221 23.14 10.21 -3.26
C PHE A 221 22.66 10.85 -1.95
N GLU A 222 22.52 10.06 -0.88
CA GLU A 222 21.92 10.53 0.38
C GLU A 222 22.64 11.75 0.97
N ASN A 223 23.97 11.81 0.82
CA ASN A 223 24.78 12.93 1.26
C ASN A 223 24.58 14.24 0.46
N ARG A 224 23.91 14.18 -0.69
CA ARG A 224 23.63 15.32 -1.58
C ARG A 224 22.14 15.57 -1.78
N MET A 225 21.29 15.02 -0.90
CA MET A 225 19.83 15.20 -1.01
C MET A 225 19.41 16.66 -0.90
N GLU A 226 19.91 17.39 0.09
CA GLU A 226 19.56 18.80 0.31
C GLU A 226 20.03 19.66 -0.87
N GLU A 227 21.25 19.43 -1.35
CA GLU A 227 21.80 20.16 -2.51
C GLU A 227 20.98 19.92 -3.77
N ALA A 228 20.57 18.67 -4.02
CA ALA A 228 19.71 18.33 -5.15
C ALA A 228 18.33 19.00 -5.04
N HIS A 229 17.75 19.04 -3.84
CA HIS A 229 16.48 19.71 -3.57
C HIS A 229 16.58 21.21 -3.83
N ILE A 230 17.61 21.88 -3.29
CA ILE A 230 17.86 23.32 -3.51
C ILE A 230 18.03 23.61 -5.01
N TYR A 231 18.87 22.83 -5.70
CA TYR A 231 19.12 22.99 -7.13
C TYR A 231 17.83 22.91 -7.97
N LYS A 232 16.98 21.91 -7.71
CA LYS A 232 15.70 21.77 -8.42
C LYS A 232 14.71 22.86 -8.05
N ARG A 233 14.68 23.28 -6.78
CA ARG A 233 13.85 24.39 -6.31
C ARG A 233 14.17 25.68 -7.05
N GLU A 234 15.46 26.03 -7.15
CA GLU A 234 15.91 27.20 -7.90
C GLU A 234 15.62 27.08 -9.40
N LYS A 235 15.83 25.89 -9.98
CA LYS A 235 15.52 25.61 -11.39
C LYS A 235 14.06 25.90 -11.74
N TYR A 236 13.12 25.45 -10.90
CA TYR A 236 11.67 25.55 -11.20
C TYR A 236 10.98 26.78 -10.60
N GLN A 237 11.64 27.56 -9.74
CA GLN A 237 11.02 28.71 -9.07
C GLN A 237 10.44 29.74 -10.06
N ASN A 238 11.14 29.99 -11.17
CA ASN A 238 10.67 30.94 -12.19
C ASN A 238 9.45 30.41 -12.94
N LEU A 239 9.41 29.10 -13.22
CA LEU A 239 8.25 28.48 -13.88
C LEU A 239 6.99 28.64 -13.03
N THR A 240 7.08 28.35 -11.73
CA THR A 240 5.92 28.49 -10.81
C THR A 240 5.41 29.92 -10.79
N LYS A 241 6.30 30.92 -10.71
CA LYS A 241 5.92 32.34 -10.74
C LYS A 241 5.26 32.74 -12.06
N GLU A 242 5.78 32.27 -13.19
CA GLU A 242 5.18 32.55 -14.50
C GLU A 242 3.75 31.99 -14.61
N LEU A 243 3.50 30.81 -14.03
CA LEU A 243 2.19 30.18 -14.02
C LEU A 243 1.21 30.88 -13.06
N GLU A 244 1.68 31.28 -11.88
CA GLU A 244 0.91 32.09 -10.94
C GLU A 244 0.50 33.43 -11.57
N ASN A 245 1.43 34.10 -12.27
CA ASN A 245 1.14 35.32 -13.01
C ASN A 245 0.16 35.12 -14.18
N ALA A 246 0.10 33.91 -14.74
CA ALA A 246 -0.88 33.52 -15.75
C ALA A 246 -2.25 33.13 -15.15
N GLY A 247 -2.43 33.27 -13.82
CA GLY A 247 -3.68 33.02 -13.12
C GLY A 247 -3.87 31.58 -12.64
N TYR A 248 -2.85 30.72 -12.76
CA TYR A 248 -2.93 29.35 -12.27
C TYR A 248 -2.54 29.26 -10.80
N LYS A 249 -3.25 28.43 -10.04
CA LYS A 249 -2.78 27.97 -8.74
C LYS A 249 -1.75 26.86 -8.98
N ALA A 250 -0.49 27.26 -9.15
CA ALA A 250 0.61 26.36 -9.49
C ALA A 250 1.39 25.92 -8.24
N VAL A 251 1.63 24.61 -8.10
CA VAL A 251 2.42 24.02 -7.01
C VAL A 251 3.48 23.13 -7.62
N MET A 252 4.73 23.32 -7.19
CA MET A 252 5.86 22.48 -7.57
C MET A 252 6.24 21.56 -6.41
N MET A 253 6.19 20.25 -6.63
CA MET A 253 6.63 19.23 -5.68
C MET A 253 7.93 18.60 -6.17
N LEU A 254 8.96 18.71 -5.36
CA LEU A 254 10.28 18.16 -5.63
C LEU A 254 10.44 16.93 -4.77
N ILE A 255 10.63 15.76 -5.37
CA ILE A 255 10.65 14.48 -4.66
C ILE A 255 12.06 13.91 -4.74
N GLU A 256 12.68 13.69 -3.58
CA GLU A 256 14.01 13.08 -3.51
C GLU A 256 13.94 11.66 -2.95
N ILE A 257 14.48 10.71 -3.70
CA ILE A 257 14.67 9.32 -3.27
C ILE A 257 16.15 8.99 -3.41
N GLY A 258 16.85 8.78 -2.31
CA GLY A 258 18.27 8.41 -2.29
C GLY A 258 18.55 7.14 -3.09
N ALA A 259 19.71 7.06 -3.73
CA ALA A 259 20.12 5.92 -4.55
C ALA A 259 20.14 4.56 -3.80
N ARG A 260 20.19 4.57 -2.45
CA ARG A 260 20.10 3.37 -1.59
C ARG A 260 18.69 3.14 -1.03
N GLY A 261 17.68 3.84 -1.56
CA GLY A 261 16.29 3.74 -1.12
C GLY A 261 15.93 4.60 0.09
N PHE A 262 16.74 5.62 0.43
CA PHE A 262 16.39 6.57 1.48
C PHE A 262 15.28 7.51 0.97
N VAL A 263 14.17 7.61 1.69
CA VAL A 263 13.02 8.44 1.28
C VAL A 263 13.14 9.83 1.91
N GLY A 264 13.20 10.88 1.08
CA GLY A 264 13.24 12.27 1.54
C GLY A 264 11.96 12.71 2.24
N SER A 265 12.06 13.74 3.09
CA SER A 265 10.90 14.32 3.77
C SER A 265 9.84 14.83 2.79
N SER A 266 10.27 15.35 1.64
CA SER A 266 9.43 15.85 0.55
C SER A 266 8.46 14.82 -0.03
N VAL A 267 8.79 13.53 0.04
CA VAL A 267 7.91 12.45 -0.42
C VAL A 267 6.69 12.31 0.50
N TYR A 268 6.86 12.61 1.79
CA TYR A 268 5.73 12.60 2.73
C TYR A 268 4.81 13.79 2.50
N ASP A 269 5.36 14.96 2.15
CA ASP A 269 4.55 16.14 1.81
C ASP A 269 3.67 15.93 0.57
N LEU A 270 4.08 15.06 -0.36
CA LEU A 270 3.26 14.63 -1.49
C LEU A 270 2.07 13.75 -1.07
N LEU A 271 2.29 12.88 -0.08
CA LEU A 271 1.37 11.79 0.28
C LEU A 271 0.38 12.17 1.39
N THR A 272 0.48 13.37 1.98
CA THR A 272 -0.30 13.82 3.14
C THR A 272 -1.20 15.00 2.78
#